data_AF-A0A1F7QKB6-F1
#
_entry.id   AF-A0A1F7QKB6-F1
#
_cell.length_a   1.000
_cell.length_b   1.000
_cell.length_c   1.000
_cell.angle_alpha   90.00
_cell.angle_beta   90.00
_cell.angle_gamma   90.00
#
_symmetry.space_group_name_H-M   'P 1'
#
loop_
_entity.id
_entity.type
_entity.pdbx_description
1 polymer ?
#
loop_
_entity_poly.entity_id
_entity_poly.type
_entity_poly.pdbx_seq_one_letter_code
_entity_poly.pdbx_strand_id
1 'polypeptide(L)'
;MCIVYEHSLFAHGIKRLLEPQKALRIIGMIERPALSGRDVRKLRPDVVIVEGNGSMAVMESLEGVTALAISLRGDEATIISGLPIRVAAPEQLADAIRSAARKHRRRRHGATR
;
A
#
# COMPACT_ATOMS: atom_id res chain seq x y z
N MET A 1 3.99 -3.26 6.88
CA MET A 1 3.65 -2.49 5.66
C MET A 1 4.76 -1.53 5.33
N CYS A 2 5.04 -1.30 4.05
CA CYS A 2 5.96 -0.27 3.57
C CYS A 2 5.19 0.77 2.74
N ILE A 3 5.54 2.05 2.83
CA ILE A 3 4.96 3.12 2.00
C ILE A 3 6.03 3.58 1.00
N VAL A 4 5.71 3.54 -0.30
CA VAL A 4 6.49 4.09 -1.39
C VAL A 4 5.78 5.34 -1.91
N TYR A 5 6.43 6.49 -1.79
CA TYR A 5 5.79 7.79 -1.99
C TYR A 5 6.63 8.73 -2.85
N GLU A 6 5.96 9.66 -3.54
CA GLU A 6 6.58 10.82 -4.17
C GLU A 6 6.47 12.04 -3.26
N HIS A 7 5.35 12.19 -2.55
CA HIS A 7 5.08 13.35 -1.70
C HIS A 7 5.09 12.95 -0.22
N SER A 8 5.91 13.62 0.58
CA SER A 8 6.06 13.32 2.02
C SER A 8 4.74 13.50 2.79
N LEU A 9 3.92 14.49 2.44
CA LEU A 9 2.62 14.73 3.07
C LEU A 9 1.68 13.54 2.89
N PHE A 10 1.67 12.91 1.71
CA PHE A 10 0.92 11.68 1.48
C PHE A 10 1.37 10.58 2.44
N ALA A 11 2.68 10.32 2.52
CA ALA A 11 3.21 9.24 3.33
C ALA A 11 2.94 9.44 4.83
N HIS A 12 3.09 10.67 5.32
CA HIS A 12 2.79 11.03 6.71
C HIS A 12 1.29 10.98 7.00
N GLY A 13 0.43 11.41 6.06
CA GLY A 13 -1.02 11.31 6.16
C GLY A 13 -1.47 9.86 6.29
N ILE A 14 -0.99 8.97 5.41
CA ILE A 14 -1.26 7.53 5.49
C ILE A 14 -0.72 6.95 6.81
N LYS A 15 0.49 7.33 7.23
CA LYS A 15 1.06 6.87 8.49
C LYS A 15 0.17 7.23 9.68
N ARG A 16 -0.23 8.50 9.79
CA ARG A 16 -1.08 8.99 10.87
C ARG A 16 -2.47 8.37 10.84
N LEU A 17 -3.03 8.14 9.66
CA LEU A 17 -4.31 7.46 9.50
C LEU A 17 -4.28 6.01 10.00
N LEU A 18 -3.18 5.31 9.77
CA LEU A 18 -3.02 3.91 10.14
C LEU A 18 -2.47 3.72 11.56
N GLU A 19 -1.96 4.76 12.20
CA GLU A 19 -1.39 4.71 13.55
C GLU A 19 -2.35 4.14 14.63
N PRO A 20 -3.66 4.49 14.64
CA PRO A 20 -4.61 3.88 15.58
C PRO A 20 -4.83 2.38 15.35
N GLN A 21 -4.45 1.86 14.18
CA GLN A 21 -4.72 0.50 13.74
C GLN A 21 -3.63 -0.46 14.23
N LYS A 22 -3.74 -0.97 15.46
CA LYS A 22 -2.74 -1.86 16.10
C LYS A 22 -2.35 -3.09 15.26
N ALA A 23 -3.24 -3.57 14.38
CA ALA A 23 -2.99 -4.70 13.49
C ALA A 23 -2.13 -4.35 12.25
N LEU A 24 -1.92 -3.06 11.99
CA LEU A 24 -1.25 -2.55 10.80
C LEU A 24 0.00 -1.77 11.22
N ARG A 25 1.17 -2.37 11.06
CA ARG A 25 2.45 -1.73 11.39
C ARG A 25 3.15 -1.22 10.14
N ILE A 26 3.56 0.05 10.13
CA ILE A 26 4.46 0.59 9.11
C ILE A 26 5.89 0.29 9.53
N ILE A 27 6.63 -0.43 8.68
CA ILE A 27 8.00 -0.89 8.93
C ILE A 27 9.03 -0.17 8.05
N GLY A 28 8.58 0.69 7.14
CA GLY A 28 9.44 1.49 6.27
C GLY A 28 8.66 2.48 5.42
N MET A 29 9.31 3.58 5.09
CA MET A 29 8.84 4.62 4.18
C MET A 29 9.98 4.91 3.21
N ILE A 30 9.74 4.83 1.90
CA ILE A 30 10.74 4.94 0.85
C ILE A 30 10.28 5.96 -0.17
N GLU A 31 11.10 6.97 -0.43
CA GLU A 31 10.85 7.92 -1.53
C GLU A 31 11.06 7.21 -2.87
N ARG A 32 10.17 7.45 -3.83
CA ARG A 32 10.19 6.79 -5.15
C ARG A 32 11.50 6.98 -5.92
N PRO A 33 12.15 8.16 -5.94
CA PRO A 33 13.46 8.29 -6.58
C PRO A 33 14.54 7.38 -5.98
N ALA A 34 14.41 7.03 -4.70
CA ALA A 34 15.29 6.11 -3.99
C ALA A 34 14.79 4.64 -4.02
N LEU A 35 13.75 4.34 -4.79
CA LEU A 35 13.14 3.02 -4.81
C LEU A 35 14.10 2.00 -5.42
N SER A 36 14.46 1.02 -4.62
CA SER A 36 15.09 -0.22 -5.04
C SER A 36 14.21 -1.38 -4.62
N GLY A 37 13.72 -2.17 -5.59
CA GLY A 37 12.88 -3.33 -5.30
C GLY A 37 13.55 -4.34 -4.37
N ARG A 38 14.90 -4.37 -4.36
CA ARG A 38 15.68 -5.18 -3.41
C ARG A 38 15.50 -4.69 -1.98
N ASP A 39 15.50 -3.39 -1.75
CA ASP A 39 15.41 -2.82 -0.40
C ASP A 39 13.99 -2.95 0.18
N VAL A 40 12.97 -2.80 -0.67
CA VAL A 40 11.59 -3.16 -0.29
C VAL A 40 11.49 -4.62 0.11
N ARG A 41 12.08 -5.55 -0.64
CA ARG A 41 12.05 -6.99 -0.33
C ARG A 41 12.79 -7.35 0.96
N LYS A 42 13.91 -6.69 1.26
CA LYS A 42 14.66 -6.88 2.52
C LYS A 42 13.82 -6.54 3.75
N LEU A 43 12.95 -5.53 3.66
CA LEU A 43 12.03 -5.16 4.74
C LEU A 43 10.95 -6.23 4.99
N ARG A 44 10.75 -7.17 4.06
CA ARG A 44 9.70 -8.20 4.12
C ARG A 44 8.31 -7.64 4.49
N PRO A 45 7.81 -6.60 3.82
CA PRO A 45 6.49 -6.06 4.12
C PRO A 45 5.39 -7.04 3.68
N ASP A 46 4.36 -7.20 4.51
CA ASP A 46 3.14 -7.91 4.11
C ASP A 46 2.40 -7.22 2.97
N VAL A 47 2.46 -5.88 2.97
CA VAL A 47 1.81 -4.98 2.02
C VAL A 47 2.70 -3.77 1.75
N VAL A 48 2.80 -3.36 0.49
CA VAL A 48 3.41 -2.11 0.05
C VAL A 48 2.30 -1.17 -0.43
N ILE A 49 2.29 0.05 0.08
CA ILE A 49 1.40 1.12 -0.36
C ILE A 49 2.20 2.01 -1.32
N VAL A 50 1.65 2.30 -2.50
CA VAL A 50 2.32 3.09 -3.55
C VAL A 50 1.46 4.30 -3.90
N GLU A 51 2.04 5.50 -3.92
CA GLU A 51 1.33 6.73 -4.25
C GLU A 51 1.05 6.90 -5.78
N GLY A 52 -0.16 7.33 -6.18
CA GLY A 52 -0.39 8.02 -7.46
C GLY A 52 -0.45 7.21 -8.77
N ASN A 53 -0.63 7.92 -9.90
CA ASN A 53 -0.99 7.40 -11.24
C ASN A 53 0.15 6.71 -12.03
N GLY A 54 1.37 6.67 -11.50
CA GLY A 54 2.50 5.88 -12.04
C GLY A 54 2.81 4.60 -11.25
N SER A 55 1.93 4.26 -10.31
CA SER A 55 2.09 3.15 -9.37
C SER A 55 2.13 1.78 -10.03
N MET A 56 1.55 1.61 -11.22
CA MET A 56 1.54 0.31 -11.91
C MET A 56 2.95 -0.21 -12.23
N ALA A 57 3.82 0.62 -12.80
CA ALA A 57 5.20 0.23 -13.09
C ALA A 57 5.99 -0.12 -11.80
N VAL A 58 5.73 0.61 -10.72
CA VAL A 58 6.31 0.31 -9.39
C VAL A 58 5.78 -1.01 -8.86
N MET A 59 4.47 -1.25 -8.95
CA MET A 59 3.84 -2.50 -8.50
C MET A 59 4.37 -3.71 -9.28
N GLU A 60 4.56 -3.58 -10.59
CA GLU A 60 5.17 -4.61 -11.44
C GLU A 60 6.62 -4.92 -11.02
N SER A 61 7.42 -3.90 -10.70
CA SER A 61 8.79 -4.08 -10.21
C SER A 61 8.89 -4.78 -8.85
N LEU A 62 7.78 -4.83 -8.11
CA LEU A 62 7.63 -5.46 -6.81
C LEU A 62 6.98 -6.85 -6.91
N GLU A 63 7.28 -7.59 -7.99
CA GLU A 63 6.80 -8.94 -8.20
C GLU A 63 6.94 -9.81 -6.95
N GLY A 64 5.89 -10.58 -6.64
CA GLY A 64 5.85 -11.41 -5.44
C GLY A 64 5.70 -10.62 -4.13
N VAL A 65 5.31 -9.34 -4.18
CA VAL A 65 4.90 -8.54 -3.01
C VAL A 65 3.46 -8.07 -3.18
N THR A 66 2.67 -8.07 -2.11
CA THR A 66 1.33 -7.48 -2.15
C THR A 66 1.49 -5.97 -2.23
N ALA A 67 1.10 -5.35 -3.35
CA ALA A 67 1.15 -3.91 -3.50
C ALA A 67 -0.26 -3.32 -3.69
N LEU A 68 -0.50 -2.16 -3.09
CA LEU A 68 -1.71 -1.37 -3.19
C LEU A 68 -1.32 0.00 -3.72
N ALA A 69 -1.85 0.43 -4.86
CA ALA A 69 -1.76 1.83 -5.24
C ALA A 69 -2.84 2.65 -4.55
N ILE A 70 -2.51 3.88 -4.14
CA ILE A 70 -3.48 4.85 -3.64
C ILE A 70 -3.30 6.14 -4.44
N SER A 71 -4.34 6.53 -5.19
CA SER A 71 -4.41 7.84 -5.83
C SER A 71 -5.36 8.73 -5.05
N LEU A 72 -4.94 9.95 -4.75
CA LEU A 72 -5.81 10.99 -4.18
C LEU A 72 -6.30 11.90 -5.31
N ARG A 73 -7.59 12.27 -5.32
CA ARG A 73 -8.18 13.25 -6.24
C ARG A 73 -9.23 14.06 -5.50
N GLY A 74 -8.92 15.31 -5.16
CA GLY A 74 -9.77 16.11 -4.27
C GLY A 74 -9.90 15.42 -2.92
N ASP A 75 -11.15 15.24 -2.47
CA ASP A 75 -11.47 14.56 -1.21
C ASP A 75 -11.64 13.04 -1.35
N GLU A 76 -11.48 12.50 -2.56
CA GLU A 76 -11.57 11.06 -2.80
C GLU A 76 -10.18 10.39 -2.84
N ALA A 77 -10.12 9.16 -2.33
CA ALA A 77 -9.01 8.25 -2.57
C ALA A 77 -9.46 7.04 -3.37
N THR A 78 -8.62 6.57 -4.29
CA THR A 78 -8.82 5.34 -5.05
C THR A 78 -7.72 4.35 -4.71
N ILE A 79 -8.09 3.16 -4.26
CA ILE A 79 -7.17 2.05 -3.96
C ILE A 79 -7.21 1.05 -5.11
N ILE A 80 -6.04 0.65 -5.61
CA ILE A 80 -5.92 -0.30 -6.73
C ILE A 80 -5.05 -1.48 -6.28
N SER A 81 -5.65 -2.68 -6.29
CA SER A 81 -4.97 -3.97 -6.06
C SER A 81 -5.54 -5.09 -6.95
N GLY A 82 -6.19 -4.68 -8.05
CA GLY A 82 -7.10 -5.47 -8.86
C GLY A 82 -8.24 -4.58 -9.35
N LEU A 83 -9.40 -4.65 -8.70
CA LEU A 83 -10.51 -3.72 -8.94
C LEU A 83 -10.31 -2.41 -8.17
N PRO A 84 -10.50 -1.24 -8.80
CA PRO A 84 -10.43 0.05 -8.10
C PRO A 84 -11.53 0.18 -7.04
N ILE A 85 -11.13 0.57 -5.82
CA ILE A 85 -12.06 0.89 -4.73
C ILE A 85 -11.96 2.38 -4.45
N ARG A 86 -13.07 3.11 -4.63
CA ARG A 86 -13.16 4.52 -4.23
C ARG A 86 -13.59 4.62 -2.78
N VAL A 87 -12.95 5.53 -2.06
CA VAL A 87 -13.29 5.86 -0.68
C VAL A 87 -13.34 7.38 -0.54
N ALA A 88 -14.33 7.87 0.19
CA ALA A 88 -14.58 9.31 0.39
C ALA A 88 -14.28 9.76 1.82
N ALA A 89 -14.02 8.81 2.74
CA ALA A 89 -13.66 9.09 4.12
C ALA A 89 -12.35 8.39 4.52
N PRO A 90 -11.50 9.02 5.35
CA PRO A 90 -10.25 8.42 5.82
C PRO A 90 -10.44 7.07 6.51
N GLU A 91 -11.52 6.87 7.26
CA GLU A 91 -11.80 5.62 7.96
C GLU A 91 -12.02 4.46 6.96
N GLN A 92 -12.74 4.74 5.87
CA GLN A 92 -12.97 3.79 4.78
C GLN A 92 -11.67 3.39 4.10
N LEU A 93 -10.71 4.32 3.98
CA LEU A 93 -9.38 4.05 3.43
C LEU A 93 -8.61 3.03 4.29
N ALA A 94 -8.65 3.16 5.62
CA ALA A 94 -8.00 2.22 6.53
C ALA A 94 -8.61 0.80 6.43
N ASP A 95 -9.93 0.70 6.35
CA ASP A 95 -10.63 -0.57 6.22
C ASP A 95 -10.38 -1.24 4.87
N ALA A 96 -10.34 -0.46 3.79
CA ALA A 96 -10.07 -0.98 2.46
C ALA A 96 -8.63 -1.49 2.32
N ILE A 97 -7.63 -0.79 2.90
CA ILE A 97 -6.24 -1.28 3.01
C ILE A 97 -6.20 -2.62 3.75
N ARG A 98 -6.92 -2.73 4.88
CA ARG A 98 -6.97 -3.96 5.68
C ARG A 98 -7.61 -5.12 4.92
N SER A 99 -8.71 -4.87 4.20
CA SER A 99 -9.42 -5.86 3.41
C SER A 99 -8.53 -6.42 2.30
N ALA A 100 -7.84 -5.53 1.58
CA ALA A 100 -6.90 -5.91 0.52
C ALA A 100 -5.72 -6.73 1.07
N ALA A 101 -5.16 -6.33 2.21
CA ALA A 101 -4.10 -7.06 2.91
C ALA A 101 -4.53 -8.49 3.28
N ARG A 102 -5.75 -8.66 3.82
CA ARG A 102 -6.30 -9.96 4.22
C ARG A 102 -6.56 -10.87 3.02
N LYS A 103 -7.12 -10.34 1.93
CA LYS A 103 -7.43 -11.10 0.70
C LYS A 103 -6.16 -11.69 0.09
N HIS A 104 -5.08 -10.93 0.04
CA HIS A 104 -3.79 -11.42 -0.45
C HIS A 104 -3.14 -12.46 0.46
N ARG A 105 -3.23 -12.31 1.79
CA ARG A 105 -2.72 -13.31 2.73
C ARG A 105 -3.38 -14.68 2.52
N ARG A 106 -4.71 -14.70 2.29
CA ARG A 106 -5.46 -15.93 1.99
C ARG A 106 -5.00 -16.60 0.68
N ARG A 107 -4.78 -15.82 -0.38
CA ARG A 107 -4.27 -16.35 -1.67
C ARG A 107 -2.89 -16.99 -1.54
N ARG A 108 -1.98 -16.40 -0.77
CA ARG A 108 -0.65 -16.97 -0.52
C ARG A 108 -0.67 -18.28 0.27
N HIS A 109 -1.57 -18.42 1.24
CA HIS A 109 -1.69 -19.64 2.03
C HIS A 109 -2.49 -20.74 1.32
N GLY A 110 -3.34 -20.39 0.35
CA GLY A 110 -4.08 -21.36 -0.47
C GLY A 110 -3.30 -21.95 -1.64
N ALA A 111 -2.21 -21.31 -2.06
CA ALA A 111 -1.36 -21.76 -3.16
C ALA A 111 -0.28 -22.80 -2.74
N THR A 112 -0.33 -23.29 -1.50
CA THR A 112 0.64 -24.25 -0.93
C THR A 112 0.01 -25.63 -0.65
N ARG A 113 -1.04 -26.01 -1.37
CA ARG A 113 -1.66 -27.35 -1.31
C ARG A 113 -1.70 -28.01 -2.68
#